data_AF-A0A423PGY9-F1
#
_entry.id   AF-A0A423PGY9-F1
#
_cell.length_a   1.000
_cell.length_b   1.000
_cell.length_c   1.000
_cell.angle_alpha   90.00
_cell.angle_beta   90.00
_cell.angle_gamma   90.00
#
_symmetry.space_group_name_H-M   'P 1'
#
loop_
_entity.id
_entity.type
_entity.pdbx_description
1 polymer ?
#
loop_
_entity_poly.entity_id
_entity_poly.type
_entity_poly.pdbx_seq_one_letter_code
_entity_poly.pdbx_strand_id
1 'polypeptide(L)' 'MAALPRWLALEYSDRLALATCRLGMHGITKQIHLGCRRDDITHPPLAGFVALAQTQPQAKF' A
#
# COMPACT_ATOMS: atom_id res chain seq x y z
N MET A 1 11.92 -4.46 -16.99
CA MET A 1 12.44 -3.88 -15.73
C MET A 1 11.33 -3.03 -15.12
N ALA A 2 11.10 -3.11 -13.81
CA ALA A 2 10.01 -2.41 -13.13
C ALA A 2 10.48 -1.85 -11.79
N ALA A 3 9.83 -0.78 -11.34
CA ALA A 3 9.98 -0.22 -10.00
C ALA A 3 8.70 -0.50 -9.21
N LEU A 4 8.83 -1.21 -8.09
CA LEU A 4 7.70 -1.63 -7.26
C LEU A 4 7.84 -1.05 -5.84
N PRO A 5 6.73 -0.78 -5.14
CA PRO A 5 6.77 -0.59 -3.69
C PRO A 5 7.43 -1.79 -3.02
N ARG A 6 8.19 -1.54 -1.94
CA ARG A 6 8.94 -2.58 -1.24
C ARG A 6 8.07 -3.77 -0.82
N TRP A 7 6.88 -3.51 -0.29
CA TRP A 7 5.95 -4.56 0.14
C TRP A 7 5.59 -5.51 -0.99
N LEU A 8 5.35 -4.99 -2.19
CA LEU A 8 4.94 -5.78 -3.35
C LEU A 8 6.12 -6.61 -3.90
N ALA A 9 7.32 -6.03 -3.91
CA ALA A 9 8.52 -6.76 -4.31
C ALA A 9 8.82 -7.94 -3.36
N LEU A 10 8.62 -7.75 -2.05
CA LEU A 10 8.82 -8.78 -1.02
C LEU A 10 7.74 -9.86 -1.06
N GLU A 11 6.47 -9.49 -1.25
CA GLU A 11 5.37 -10.47 -1.32
C GLU A 11 5.56 -11.48 -2.47
N TYR A 12 6.13 -11.02 -3.58
CA TYR A 12 6.32 -11.84 -4.77
C TYR A 12 7.73 -12.43 -4.92
N SER A 13 8.71 -12.05 -4.07
CA SER A 13 10.08 -12.56 -4.21
C SER A 13 10.19 -14.08 -4.01
N ASP A 14 9.29 -14.65 -3.23
CA ASP A 14 9.28 -16.10 -2.98
C ASP A 14 8.55 -16.88 -4.08
N ARG A 15 7.60 -16.23 -4.76
CA ARG A 15 6.75 -16.84 -5.79
C ARG A 15 7.31 -16.68 -7.19
N LEU A 16 8.04 -15.60 -7.42
CA LEU A 16 8.67 -15.25 -8.67
C LEU A 16 10.15 -15.08 -8.35
N ALA A 17 11.04 -15.75 -9.09
CA ALA A 17 12.49 -15.69 -8.88
C ALA A 17 13.06 -14.28 -9.19
N LEU A 18 12.70 -13.30 -8.37
CA LEU A 18 12.97 -11.88 -8.54
C LEU A 18 14.23 -11.50 -7.77
N ALA A 19 15.20 -10.92 -8.48
CA ALA A 19 16.24 -10.14 -7.84
C ALA A 19 15.70 -8.72 -7.56
N THR A 20 15.72 -8.31 -6.29
CA THR A 20 15.24 -6.98 -5.88
C THR A 20 16.41 -6.09 -5.44
N CYS A 21 16.34 -4.80 -5.73
CA CYS A 21 17.30 -3.81 -5.25
C CYS A 21 16.58 -2.53 -4.79
N ARG A 22 17.26 -1.74 -3.97
CA ARG A 22 16.76 -0.41 -3.58
C ARG A 22 17.08 0.61 -4.67
N LEU A 23 16.13 1.52 -4.93
CA LEU A 23 16.36 2.69 -5.76
C LEU A 23 17.09 3.77 -4.94
N GLY A 24 18.42 3.79 -5.02
CA GLY A 24 19.28 4.66 -4.21
C GLY A 24 19.52 4.14 -2.79
N MET A 25 20.36 4.85 -2.03
CA MET A 25 20.80 4.41 -0.69
C MET A 25 19.63 4.19 0.29
N HIS A 26 18.66 5.11 0.26
CA HIS A 26 17.52 5.12 1.18
C HIS A 26 16.25 4.48 0.61
N GLY A 27 16.25 4.13 -0.69
CA GLY A 27 15.00 3.79 -1.40
C GLY A 27 14.11 5.02 -1.64
N ILE A 28 12.94 4.78 -2.24
CA ILE A 28 11.92 5.80 -2.50
C ILE A 28 10.63 5.35 -1.83
N THR A 29 10.26 5.99 -0.73
CA THR A 29 9.00 5.69 -0.02
C THR A 29 7.81 6.16 -0.84
N LYS A 30 6.77 5.31 -0.94
CA LYS A 30 5.52 5.62 -1.62
C LYS A 30 4.38 5.65 -0.62
N GLN A 31 3.53 6.67 -0.72
CA GLN A 31 2.26 6.78 0.00
C GLN A 31 1.12 6.51 -0.98
N ILE A 32 0.17 5.66 -0.58
CA ILE A 32 -1.04 5.39 -1.37
C ILE A 32 -2.20 6.06 -0.63
N HIS A 33 -2.78 7.07 -1.26
CA HIS A 33 -3.92 7.80 -0.72
C HIS A 33 -5.21 7.21 -1.30
N LEU A 34 -6.18 6.92 -0.42
CA LEU A 34 -7.51 6.54 -0.84
C LEU A 34 -8.38 7.79 -0.96
N GLY A 35 -8.92 8.04 -2.15
CA GLY A 35 -9.90 9.10 -2.39
C GLY A 35 -11.33 8.58 -2.31
N CYS A 36 -12.26 9.45 -1.93
CA CYS A 36 -13.70 9.19 -2.02
C CYS A 36 -14.42 10.41 -2.60
N ARG A 37 -15.61 10.19 -3.17
CA ARG A 37 -16.46 11.30 -3.63
C ARG A 37 -17.06 12.01 -2.42
N ARG A 38 -17.26 13.32 -2.57
CA ARG A 38 -18.01 14.23 -1.67
C ARG A 38 -19.14 13.49 -0.94
N ASP A 39 -20.08 13.05 -1.77
CA ASP A 39 -21.39 12.60 -1.34
C ASP A 39 -21.38 11.15 -0.82
N ASP A 40 -20.32 10.40 -1.09
CA ASP A 40 -20.20 8.98 -0.71
C ASP A 40 -19.56 8.80 0.67
N ILE A 41 -19.02 9.86 1.29
CA ILE A 41 -18.25 9.75 2.54
C ILE A 41 -19.07 9.13 3.69
N THR A 42 -20.39 9.33 3.68
CA THR A 42 -21.32 8.77 4.67
C THR A 42 -21.99 7.47 4.21
N HIS A 43 -21.67 6.97 3.01
CA HIS A 43 -22.23 5.73 2.50
C HIS A 43 -21.80 4.57 3.41
N PRO A 44 -22.73 3.80 4.03
CA PRO A 44 -22.40 2.93 5.15
C PRO A 44 -21.31 1.88 4.87
N PRO A 45 -21.26 1.21 3.70
CA PRO A 45 -20.14 0.33 3.34
C PRO A 45 -18.79 1.04 3.33
N LEU A 46 -18.71 2.27 2.79
CA LEU A 46 -17.45 3.03 2.74
C LEU A 46 -17.05 3.50 4.14
N ALA A 47 -17.99 4.06 4.90
CA ALA A 47 -17.74 4.51 6.26
C ALA A 47 -17.28 3.35 7.16
N GLY A 48 -17.93 2.18 7.05
CA GLY A 48 -17.55 0.97 7.76
C GLY A 48 -16.15 0.47 7.37
N PHE A 49 -15.82 0.47 6.08
CA PHE A 49 -14.48 0.14 5.61
C PHE A 49 -13.41 1.07 6.20
N VAL A 50 -13.64 2.39 6.17
CA VAL A 50 -12.69 3.38 6.70
C VAL A 50 -12.52 3.21 8.22
N ALA A 51 -13.61 3.00 8.95
CA ALA A 51 -13.56 2.74 10.38
C ALA A 51 -12.75 1.47 10.71
N LEU A 52 -12.97 0.38 9.97
CA LEU A 52 -12.19 -0.85 10.13
C LEU A 52 -10.70 -0.62 9.82
N ALA A 53 -10.38 0.09 8.74
CA ALA A 53 -9.01 0.39 8.34
C ALA A 53 -8.26 1.22 9.39
N GLN A 54 -8.94 2.12 10.09
CA GLN A 54 -8.34 2.91 11.18
C GLN A 54 -7.94 2.07 12.40
N THR A 55 -8.54 0.89 12.59
CA THR A 55 -8.14 -0.05 13.67
C THR A 55 -6.92 -0.88 13.32
N GLN A 56 -6.54 -0.95 12.04
CA GLN A 56 -5.40 -1.72 11.59
C GLN A 56 -4.11 -0.92 11.84
N PRO A 57 -3.07 -1.53 12.43
CA PRO A 57 -1.78 -0.88 12.56
C PRO A 57 -1.24 -0.55 11.17
N GLN A 58 -0.72 0.67 11.02
CA GLN A 58 -0.10 1.07 9.77
C GLN A 58 1.08 0.13 9.49
N ALA A 59 1.03 -0.56 8.35
CA ALA A 59 2.07 -1.48 7.97
C ALA A 59 3.41 -0.72 7.83
N LYS A 60 4.40 -1.13 8.64
CA LYS A 60 5.76 -0.59 8.62
C LYS A 60 6.58 -1.47 7.68
N PHE A 61 7.05 -0.91 6.56
CA PHE A 61 7.86 -1.61 5.55
C PHE A 61 9.24 -0.96 5.38
#